data_AF-A0A5N6BZ73-F1
#
_entry.id   AF-A0A5N6BZ73-F1
#
_cell.length_a   1.000
_cell.length_b   1.000
_cell.length_c   1.000
_cell.angle_alpha   90.00
_cell.angle_beta   90.00
_cell.angle_gamma   90.00
#
_symmetry.space_group_name_H-M   'P 1'
#
loop_
_entity.id
_entity.type
_entity.pdbx_description
1 polymer ?
#
loop_
_entity_poly.entity_id
_entity_poly.type
_entity_poly.pdbx_seq_one_letter_code
_entity_poly.pdbx_strand_id
1 'polypeptide(L)'
;MTAKDGDGWALCALGHQHWGLYGAAGLLTVHHTLDGMPYVLMQKRAWWSHHGGTWGLPGGARDSHEDAITGALREAREEAALDADLVRVRGLYVDDHGGWSFQTVIAEAEGLLDAAPANGESADMRWVEADEVVSKELHPGFADSWPRIRPALSPVVVVLDMANIIGARAEHGWWKDRAGAANRLLNELIPLCGQGLGEMPEGVPALTRWFPRMVAVLEGAAAGAADPGPVTGDLTVVVAGGSGDDAIVEAVRDVRPWETTLVVTADRGLRERVTALGALVAGPRWLLQQL
;
A
#
# COMPACT_ATOMS: atom_id res chain seq x y z
N MET A 1 -4.47 -25.64 -12.68
CA MET A 1 -3.84 -24.37 -13.07
C MET A 1 -2.52 -24.71 -13.72
N THR A 2 -2.22 -24.09 -14.86
CA THR A 2 -0.98 -24.35 -15.60
C THR A 2 0.05 -23.35 -15.09
N ALA A 3 1.13 -23.82 -14.48
CA ALA A 3 2.20 -22.94 -14.05
C ALA A 3 2.96 -22.41 -15.28
N LYS A 4 3.38 -21.14 -15.24
CA LYS A 4 4.16 -20.47 -16.30
C LYS A 4 3.41 -20.34 -17.63
N ASP A 5 2.08 -20.26 -17.58
CA ASP A 5 1.28 -19.96 -18.78
C ASP A 5 1.33 -18.49 -19.18
N GLY A 6 1.90 -17.62 -18.32
CA GLY A 6 2.23 -16.24 -18.62
C GLY A 6 3.48 -16.06 -19.48
N ASP A 7 4.35 -17.07 -19.60
CA ASP A 7 5.62 -16.93 -20.32
C ASP A 7 5.42 -16.76 -21.83
N GLY A 8 6.01 -15.69 -22.38
CA GLY A 8 5.96 -15.39 -23.80
C GLY A 8 6.08 -13.91 -24.10
N TRP A 9 6.20 -13.59 -25.39
CA TRP A 9 6.31 -12.21 -25.86
C TRP A 9 4.94 -11.63 -26.21
N ALA A 10 4.64 -10.45 -25.66
CA ALA A 10 3.49 -9.63 -26.00
C ALA A 10 3.92 -8.33 -26.69
N LEU A 11 3.12 -7.85 -27.64
CA LEU A 11 3.30 -6.54 -28.27
C LEU A 11 2.29 -5.56 -27.66
N CYS A 12 2.76 -4.40 -27.19
CA CYS A 12 1.87 -3.36 -26.66
C CYS A 12 1.44 -2.36 -27.75
N ALA A 13 0.43 -1.52 -27.46
CA ALA A 13 -0.06 -0.51 -28.40
C ALA A 13 0.99 0.58 -28.72
N LEU A 14 2.02 0.72 -27.89
CA LEU A 14 3.15 1.63 -28.13
C LEU A 14 4.21 1.04 -29.07
N GLY A 15 4.06 -0.22 -29.49
CA GLY A 15 4.98 -0.91 -30.41
C GLY A 15 6.18 -1.57 -29.73
N HIS A 16 6.23 -1.62 -28.40
CA HIS A 16 7.26 -2.33 -27.64
C HIS A 16 6.94 -3.83 -27.52
N GLN A 17 7.98 -4.66 -27.42
CA GLN A 17 7.86 -6.07 -27.06
C GLN A 17 8.16 -6.25 -25.57
N HIS A 18 7.27 -6.95 -24.87
CA HIS A 18 7.38 -7.23 -23.45
C HIS A 18 7.33 -8.74 -23.17
N TRP A 19 8.03 -9.17 -22.13
CA TRP A 19 7.89 -10.53 -21.59
C TRP A 19 6.67 -10.59 -20.65
N GLY A 20 5.85 -11.63 -20.80
CA GLY A 20 4.62 -11.84 -20.04
C GLY A 20 3.37 -11.61 -20.89
N LEU A 21 2.70 -12.69 -21.30
CA LEU A 21 1.49 -12.66 -22.15
C LEU A 21 0.33 -11.92 -21.48
N TYR A 22 0.23 -11.98 -20.16
CA TYR A 22 -0.81 -11.34 -19.36
C TYR A 22 -0.31 -10.12 -18.58
N GLY A 23 0.84 -9.55 -18.99
CA GLY A 23 1.54 -8.53 -18.22
C GLY A 23 2.58 -9.14 -17.28
N ALA A 24 3.23 -8.29 -16.51
CA ALA A 24 4.25 -8.66 -15.53
C ALA A 24 4.04 -7.90 -14.22
N ALA A 25 4.59 -8.44 -13.13
CA ALA A 25 4.58 -7.77 -11.84
C ALA A 25 5.93 -7.92 -11.13
N GLY A 26 6.28 -6.92 -10.32
CA GLY A 26 7.48 -6.96 -9.50
C GLY A 26 7.24 -6.41 -8.11
N LEU A 27 7.98 -6.93 -7.13
CA LEU A 27 7.89 -6.54 -5.74
C LEU A 27 8.94 -5.47 -5.44
N LEU A 28 8.48 -4.27 -5.07
CA LEU A 28 9.31 -3.23 -4.48
C LEU A 28 9.21 -3.35 -2.96
N THR A 29 10.13 -4.09 -2.36
CA THR A 29 10.24 -4.19 -0.91
C THR A 29 10.96 -2.97 -0.36
N VAL A 30 10.36 -2.32 0.63
CA VAL A 30 10.84 -1.09 1.26
C VAL A 30 11.02 -1.32 2.75
N HIS A 31 12.15 -0.90 3.28
CA HIS A 31 12.39 -0.81 4.72
C HIS A 31 12.69 0.65 5.08
N HIS A 32 12.05 1.16 6.12
CA HIS A 32 12.37 2.47 6.66
C HIS A 32 13.16 2.28 7.95
N THR A 33 14.31 2.95 8.01
CA THR A 33 15.06 3.13 9.27
C THR A 33 14.24 3.93 10.29
N LEU A 34 14.71 4.00 11.54
CA LEU A 34 14.01 4.71 12.62
C LEU A 34 13.79 6.19 12.32
N ASP A 35 14.73 6.83 11.63
CA ASP A 35 14.67 8.21 11.16
C ASP A 35 13.91 8.40 9.85
N GLY A 36 13.39 7.31 9.26
CA GLY A 36 12.51 7.35 8.09
C GLY A 36 13.23 7.31 6.75
N MET A 37 14.53 7.03 6.72
CA MET A 37 15.26 6.85 5.47
C MET A 37 14.84 5.54 4.80
N PRO A 38 14.29 5.58 3.56
CA PRO A 38 13.84 4.40 2.85
C PRO A 38 15.00 3.67 2.15
N TYR A 39 15.09 2.36 2.40
CA TYR A 39 15.89 1.41 1.64
C TYR A 39 14.97 0.54 0.82
N VAL A 40 15.38 0.22 -0.41
CA VAL A 40 14.64 -0.65 -1.32
C VAL A 40 15.47 -1.87 -1.69
N LEU A 41 14.83 -3.04 -1.74
CA LEU A 41 15.48 -4.26 -2.21
C LEU A 41 15.54 -4.24 -3.75
N MET A 42 16.74 -4.40 -4.29
CA MET A 42 17.00 -4.42 -5.73
C MET A 42 17.65 -5.73 -6.16
N GLN A 43 17.24 -6.21 -7.33
CA GLN A 43 17.83 -7.35 -8.02
C GLN A 43 18.73 -6.86 -9.15
N LYS A 44 19.94 -7.42 -9.25
CA LYS A 44 20.76 -7.31 -10.45
C LYS A 44 20.51 -8.50 -11.35
N ARG A 45 20.01 -8.24 -12.56
CA ARG A 45 19.65 -9.27 -13.53
C ARG A 45 20.90 -9.98 -14.06
N ALA A 46 20.84 -11.30 -14.22
CA ALA A 46 21.91 -12.08 -14.82
C ALA A 46 22.21 -11.62 -16.26
N TRP A 47 23.47 -11.70 -16.69
CA TRP A 47 23.92 -11.10 -17.96
C TRP A 47 23.21 -11.69 -19.20
N TRP A 48 22.75 -12.94 -19.12
CA TRP A 48 22.08 -13.64 -20.24
C TRP A 48 20.57 -13.37 -20.33
N SER A 49 20.01 -12.63 -19.38
CA SER A 49 18.59 -12.25 -19.39
C SER A 49 18.33 -11.06 -20.31
N HIS A 50 17.06 -10.83 -20.68
CA HIS A 50 16.66 -9.60 -21.34
C HIS A 50 17.02 -8.39 -20.45
N HIS A 51 17.75 -7.41 -21.00
CA HIS A 51 18.41 -6.33 -20.24
C HIS A 51 19.36 -6.81 -19.12
N GLY A 52 20.10 -7.90 -19.34
CA GLY A 52 21.06 -8.44 -18.37
C GLY A 52 22.10 -7.43 -17.89
N GLY A 53 22.51 -7.54 -16.62
CA GLY A 53 23.45 -6.62 -15.97
C GLY A 53 22.80 -5.39 -15.32
N THR A 54 21.56 -5.05 -15.71
CA THR A 54 20.80 -3.94 -15.13
C THR A 54 20.18 -4.30 -13.77
N TRP A 55 19.87 -3.27 -12.99
CA TRP A 55 19.19 -3.35 -11.70
C TRP A 55 17.69 -3.06 -11.85
N GLY A 56 16.87 -3.84 -11.17
CA GLY A 56 15.43 -3.68 -11.14
C GLY A 56 14.82 -4.34 -9.91
N LEU A 57 13.54 -4.64 -10.00
CA LEU A 57 12.80 -5.36 -8.97
C LEU A 57 12.86 -6.86 -9.25
N PRO A 58 12.84 -7.72 -8.22
CA PRO A 58 12.36 -9.09 -8.37
C PRO A 58 10.96 -9.07 -8.95
N GLY A 59 10.73 -9.87 -9.98
CA GLY A 59 9.51 -9.82 -10.77
C GLY A 59 9.60 -10.51 -12.11
N GLY A 60 8.43 -10.90 -12.61
CA GLY A 60 8.29 -11.75 -13.78
C GLY A 60 6.91 -11.68 -14.43
N ALA A 61 6.71 -12.56 -15.40
CA ALA A 61 5.43 -12.69 -16.09
C ALA A 61 4.34 -13.13 -15.10
N ARG A 62 3.13 -12.58 -15.27
CA ARG A 62 1.97 -13.04 -14.53
C ARG A 62 1.31 -14.19 -15.25
N ASP A 63 0.97 -15.24 -14.51
CA ASP A 63 0.12 -16.33 -15.02
C ASP A 63 -1.34 -15.87 -15.17
N SER A 64 -2.10 -16.57 -16.02
CA SER A 64 -3.47 -16.19 -16.42
C SER A 64 -4.49 -16.12 -15.27
N HIS A 65 -4.16 -16.74 -14.13
CA HIS A 65 -5.05 -16.99 -13.01
C HIS A 65 -4.66 -16.22 -11.73
N GLU A 66 -3.55 -15.49 -11.74
CA GLU A 66 -3.07 -14.73 -10.59
C GLU A 66 -3.26 -13.22 -10.78
N ASP A 67 -3.49 -12.51 -9.67
CA ASP A 67 -3.41 -11.06 -9.65
C ASP A 67 -1.93 -10.59 -9.54
N ALA A 68 -1.71 -9.29 -9.67
CA ALA A 68 -0.34 -8.75 -9.62
C ALA A 68 0.33 -8.89 -8.25
N ILE A 69 -0.43 -8.85 -7.15
CA ILE A 69 0.13 -9.03 -5.81
C ILE A 69 0.63 -10.46 -5.64
N THR A 70 -0.20 -11.43 -6.00
CA THR A 70 0.13 -12.86 -5.97
C THR A 70 1.34 -13.16 -6.83
N GLY A 71 1.36 -12.66 -8.07
CA GLY A 71 2.49 -12.84 -8.99
C GLY A 71 3.79 -12.22 -8.47
N ALA A 72 3.76 -10.97 -7.99
CA ALA A 72 4.95 -10.31 -7.46
C ALA A 72 5.53 -11.02 -6.22
N LEU A 73 4.68 -11.50 -5.31
CA LEU A 73 5.11 -12.24 -4.13
C LEU A 73 5.66 -13.63 -4.48
N ARG A 74 5.06 -14.32 -5.46
CA ARG A 74 5.56 -15.57 -6.01
C ARG A 74 6.97 -15.38 -6.59
N GLU A 75 7.15 -14.39 -7.45
CA GLU A 75 8.44 -14.09 -8.09
C GLU A 75 9.50 -13.70 -7.05
N ALA A 76 9.17 -12.84 -6.08
CA ALA A 76 10.09 -12.48 -5.01
C ALA A 76 10.56 -13.70 -4.19
N ARG A 77 9.67 -14.68 -3.97
CA ARG A 77 10.03 -15.95 -3.33
C ARG A 77 10.95 -16.80 -4.20
N GLU A 78 10.69 -16.87 -5.51
CA GLU A 78 11.44 -17.68 -6.47
C GLU A 78 12.82 -17.08 -6.81
N GLU A 79 12.95 -15.75 -6.85
CA GLU A 79 14.17 -15.05 -7.27
C GLU A 79 15.02 -14.55 -6.11
N ALA A 80 14.38 -14.09 -5.02
CA ALA A 80 15.05 -13.42 -3.90
C ALA A 80 14.99 -14.19 -2.56
N ALA A 81 14.42 -15.40 -2.56
CA ALA A 81 14.14 -16.19 -1.35
C ALA A 81 13.33 -15.42 -0.29
N LEU A 82 12.52 -14.44 -0.72
CA LEU A 82 11.74 -13.60 0.18
C LEU A 82 10.41 -14.26 0.52
N ASP A 83 10.14 -14.46 1.80
CA ASP A 83 8.84 -14.96 2.26
C ASP A 83 7.80 -13.84 2.26
N ALA A 84 6.61 -14.14 1.73
CA ALA A 84 5.49 -13.20 1.65
C ALA A 84 5.01 -12.78 3.05
N ASP A 85 5.17 -13.63 4.06
CA ASP A 85 4.75 -13.33 5.44
C ASP A 85 5.61 -12.23 6.10
N LEU A 86 6.81 -11.97 5.56
CA LEU A 86 7.76 -10.96 6.06
C LEU A 86 7.50 -9.54 5.53
N VAL A 87 6.54 -9.39 4.62
CA VAL A 87 6.21 -8.10 4.00
C VAL A 87 4.73 -7.77 4.14
N ARG A 88 4.39 -6.48 4.05
CA ARG A 88 3.01 -5.97 4.05
C ARG A 88 2.81 -5.10 2.84
N VAL A 89 1.85 -5.44 1.98
CA VAL A 89 1.55 -4.63 0.80
C VAL A 89 0.99 -3.27 1.25
N ARG A 90 1.52 -2.19 0.67
CA ARG A 90 1.14 -0.80 0.97
C ARG A 90 0.66 -0.05 -0.26
N GLY A 91 1.02 -0.48 -1.46
CA GLY A 91 0.61 0.18 -2.69
C GLY A 91 0.75 -0.68 -3.94
N LEU A 92 0.02 -0.27 -4.98
CA LEU A 92 0.10 -0.85 -6.32
C LEU A 92 0.20 0.26 -7.35
N TYR A 93 1.27 0.26 -8.14
CA TYR A 93 1.45 1.15 -9.27
C TYR A 93 1.33 0.35 -10.58
N VAL A 94 0.58 0.87 -11.55
CA VAL A 94 0.42 0.25 -12.88
C VAL A 94 1.05 1.13 -13.94
N ASP A 95 2.01 0.57 -14.67
CA ASP A 95 2.54 1.14 -15.91
C ASP A 95 1.83 0.50 -17.11
N ASP A 96 0.83 1.18 -17.66
CA ASP A 96 -0.02 0.67 -18.74
C ASP A 96 0.49 1.12 -20.12
N HIS A 97 0.71 0.14 -21.00
CA HIS A 97 1.19 0.32 -22.37
C HIS A 97 0.08 0.03 -23.41
N GLY A 98 -1.19 -0.02 -23.00
CA GLY A 98 -2.34 -0.16 -23.89
C GLY A 98 -2.53 -1.56 -24.44
N GLY A 99 -2.54 -2.57 -23.56
CA GLY A 99 -2.66 -3.99 -23.91
C GLY A 99 -1.64 -4.89 -23.23
N TRP A 100 -0.65 -4.27 -22.59
CA TRP A 100 0.29 -4.89 -21.67
C TRP A 100 0.56 -3.92 -20.52
N SER A 101 0.79 -4.42 -19.30
CA SER A 101 1.19 -3.58 -18.18
C SER A 101 2.24 -4.27 -17.31
N PHE A 102 3.11 -3.44 -16.73
CA PHE A 102 3.94 -3.83 -15.60
C PHE A 102 3.34 -3.27 -14.32
N GLN A 103 3.14 -4.13 -13.31
CA GLN A 103 2.57 -3.72 -12.03
C GLN A 103 3.61 -3.80 -10.93
N THR A 104 3.92 -2.67 -10.29
CA THR A 104 4.83 -2.61 -9.15
C THR A 104 4.03 -2.70 -7.86
N VAL A 105 4.26 -3.76 -7.10
CA VAL A 105 3.67 -3.97 -5.77
C VAL A 105 4.64 -3.41 -4.75
N ILE A 106 4.23 -2.37 -4.04
CA ILE A 106 5.04 -1.72 -3.00
C ILE A 106 4.70 -2.41 -1.68
N ALA A 107 5.70 -2.99 -1.01
CA ALA A 107 5.52 -3.69 0.24
C ALA A 107 6.54 -3.26 1.29
N GLU A 108 6.08 -3.08 2.52
CA GLU A 108 6.89 -2.71 3.67
C GLU A 108 7.46 -3.95 4.37
N ALA A 109 8.72 -3.89 4.77
CA ALA A 109 9.40 -4.88 5.60
C ALA A 109 9.86 -4.27 6.93
N GLU A 110 9.77 -5.04 8.01
CA GLU A 110 10.19 -4.60 9.36
C GLU A 110 11.70 -4.39 9.48
N GLY A 111 12.49 -4.98 8.58
CA GLY A 111 13.94 -4.91 8.58
C GLY A 111 14.53 -5.11 7.19
N LEU A 112 15.85 -4.97 7.09
CA LEU A 112 16.62 -5.38 5.92
C LEU A 112 16.65 -6.92 5.87
N LEU A 113 15.69 -7.49 5.15
CA LEU A 113 15.54 -8.94 5.01
C LEU A 113 16.77 -9.55 4.31
N ASP A 114 17.14 -10.77 4.71
CA ASP A 114 18.27 -11.52 4.14
C ASP A 114 17.88 -12.11 2.77
N ALA A 115 17.77 -11.23 1.78
CA ALA A 115 17.44 -11.58 0.41
C ALA A 115 18.71 -12.01 -0.34
N ALA A 116 18.62 -13.11 -1.07
CA ALA A 116 19.73 -13.66 -1.84
C ALA A 116 19.23 -14.19 -3.19
N PRO A 117 20.08 -14.18 -4.24
CA PRO A 117 19.77 -14.86 -5.50
C PRO A 117 19.39 -16.33 -5.24
N ALA A 118 18.13 -16.68 -5.48
CA ALA A 118 17.60 -18.02 -5.25
C ALA A 118 17.67 -18.91 -6.51
N ASN A 119 17.89 -18.31 -7.67
CA ASN A 119 17.99 -18.99 -8.95
C ASN A 119 19.04 -18.32 -9.87
N GLY A 120 19.21 -18.84 -11.08
CA GLY A 120 20.19 -18.32 -12.04
C GLY A 120 19.83 -16.96 -12.66
N GLU A 121 18.60 -16.47 -12.50
CA GLU A 121 18.12 -15.25 -13.17
C GLU A 121 18.66 -13.97 -12.50
N SER A 122 19.21 -14.11 -11.29
CA SER A 122 19.78 -13.04 -10.48
C SER A 122 21.29 -13.20 -10.30
N ALA A 123 22.02 -12.13 -10.57
CA ALA A 123 23.45 -12.04 -10.28
C ALA A 123 23.74 -11.48 -8.88
N ASP A 124 22.82 -10.68 -8.31
CA ASP A 124 23.00 -10.02 -7.02
C ASP A 124 21.64 -9.56 -6.46
N MET A 125 21.54 -9.43 -5.13
CA MET A 125 20.41 -8.86 -4.39
C MET A 125 20.96 -7.87 -3.37
N ARG A 126 20.47 -6.63 -3.36
CA ARG A 126 20.97 -5.60 -2.45
C ARG A 126 19.88 -4.64 -2.00
N TRP A 127 19.94 -4.30 -0.71
CA TRP A 127 19.27 -3.11 -0.20
C TRP A 127 20.05 -1.87 -0.62
N VAL A 128 19.34 -0.91 -1.20
CA VAL A 128 19.89 0.35 -1.70
C VAL A 128 19.06 1.49 -1.13
N GLU A 129 19.70 2.54 -0.63
CA GLU A 129 18.99 3.75 -0.22
C GLU A 129 18.22 4.31 -1.43
N ALA A 130 16.96 4.73 -1.24
CA ALA A 130 16.12 5.17 -2.35
C ALA A 130 16.75 6.28 -3.19
N ASP A 131 17.53 7.16 -2.56
CA ASP A 131 18.21 8.28 -3.23
C ASP A 131 19.38 7.82 -4.10
N GLU A 132 19.99 6.67 -3.77
CA GLU A 132 21.09 6.07 -4.54
C GLU A 132 20.61 5.19 -5.70
N VAL A 133 19.31 4.89 -5.81
CA VAL A 133 18.76 4.01 -6.85
C VAL A 133 19.15 4.51 -8.25
N VAL A 134 19.03 5.81 -8.49
CA VAL A 134 19.35 6.44 -9.80
C VAL A 134 20.84 6.40 -10.15
N SER A 135 21.72 6.05 -9.20
CA SER A 135 23.15 5.85 -9.46
C SER A 135 23.47 4.46 -10.03
N LYS A 136 22.51 3.52 -9.97
CA LYS A 136 22.67 2.18 -10.53
C LYS A 136 22.35 2.18 -12.03
N GLU A 137 22.87 1.18 -12.74
CA GLU A 137 22.47 0.91 -14.12
C GLU A 137 21.08 0.26 -14.12
N LEU A 138 20.02 1.05 -14.24
CA LEU A 138 18.64 0.59 -14.07
C LEU A 138 18.08 -0.09 -15.32
N HIS A 139 17.19 -1.06 -15.11
CA HIS A 139 16.31 -1.57 -16.16
C HIS A 139 15.45 -0.42 -16.72
N PRO A 140 15.33 -0.23 -18.05
CA PRO A 140 14.69 0.96 -18.63
C PRO A 140 13.28 1.23 -18.10
N GLY A 141 12.41 0.21 -18.06
CA GLY A 141 11.05 0.37 -17.52
C GLY A 141 11.01 0.71 -16.02
N PHE A 142 12.02 0.30 -15.25
CA PHE A 142 12.12 0.68 -13.84
C PHE A 142 12.65 2.11 -13.70
N ALA A 143 13.62 2.52 -14.53
CA ALA A 143 14.10 3.89 -14.58
C ALA A 143 12.97 4.89 -14.92
N ASP A 144 12.08 4.54 -15.84
CA ASP A 144 10.96 5.38 -16.26
C ASP A 144 9.87 5.51 -15.18
N SER A 145 9.62 4.43 -14.43
CA SER A 145 8.59 4.39 -13.38
C SER A 145 9.08 4.93 -12.02
N TRP A 146 10.39 4.85 -11.74
CA TRP A 146 10.97 5.25 -10.45
C TRP A 146 10.60 6.67 -9.99
N PRO A 147 10.64 7.72 -10.82
CA PRO A 147 10.25 9.07 -10.40
C PRO A 147 8.79 9.19 -9.94
N ARG A 148 7.91 8.30 -10.41
CA ARG A 148 6.49 8.26 -10.01
C ARG A 148 6.27 7.45 -8.74
N ILE A 149 7.07 6.41 -8.55
CA ILE A 149 6.94 5.49 -7.41
C ILE A 149 7.67 6.01 -6.17
N ARG A 150 8.85 6.63 -6.32
CA ARG A 150 9.69 7.10 -5.21
C ARG A 150 8.95 8.00 -4.21
N PRO A 151 8.09 8.96 -4.61
CA PRO A 151 7.32 9.74 -3.66
C PRO A 151 6.34 8.91 -2.81
N ALA A 152 5.93 7.74 -3.30
CA ALA A 152 4.95 6.86 -2.68
C ALA A 152 5.57 5.79 -1.77
N LEU A 153 6.87 5.88 -1.45
CA LEU A 153 7.52 4.94 -0.53
C LEU A 153 7.08 5.15 0.91
N SER A 154 6.75 6.39 1.30
CA SER A 154 6.23 6.70 2.64
C SER A 154 4.86 6.06 2.83
N PRO A 155 4.67 5.20 3.85
CA PRO A 155 3.38 4.62 4.17
C PRO A 155 2.34 5.68 4.50
N VAL A 156 1.07 5.34 4.24
CA VAL A 156 -0.09 6.16 4.59
C VAL A 156 -0.80 5.54 5.79
N VAL A 157 -1.13 6.39 6.78
CA VAL A 157 -2.01 6.05 7.91
C VAL A 157 -3.29 6.84 7.78
N VAL A 158 -4.44 6.14 7.75
CA VAL A 158 -5.76 6.75 7.66
C VAL A 158 -6.43 6.70 9.03
N VAL A 159 -6.63 7.86 9.67
CA VAL A 159 -7.32 7.98 10.96
C VAL A 159 -8.78 8.36 10.71
N LEU A 160 -9.71 7.55 11.22
CA LEU A 160 -11.14 7.63 10.95
C LEU A 160 -11.90 8.13 12.17
N ASP A 161 -12.56 9.27 12.02
CA ASP A 161 -13.57 9.75 12.96
C ASP A 161 -14.89 8.99 12.72
N MET A 162 -15.06 7.88 13.43
CA MET A 162 -16.19 6.99 13.21
C MET A 162 -17.53 7.67 13.50
N ALA A 163 -17.58 8.55 14.51
CA ALA A 163 -18.80 9.27 14.85
C ALA A 163 -19.23 10.21 13.71
N ASN A 164 -18.30 10.93 13.12
CA ASN A 164 -18.57 11.80 11.97
C ASN A 164 -18.94 11.02 10.72
N ILE A 165 -18.27 9.89 10.47
CA ILE A 165 -18.54 9.05 9.29
C ILE A 165 -19.93 8.42 9.37
N ILE A 166 -20.29 7.84 10.51
CA ILE A 166 -21.63 7.26 10.75
C ILE A 166 -22.69 8.36 10.65
N GLY A 167 -22.44 9.53 11.26
CA GLY A 167 -23.34 10.67 11.17
C GLY A 167 -23.58 11.13 9.73
N ALA A 168 -22.52 11.13 8.89
CA ALA A 168 -22.58 11.52 7.49
C ALA A 168 -23.35 10.52 6.59
N ARG A 169 -23.44 9.23 6.97
CA ARG A 169 -24.25 8.24 6.23
C ARG A 169 -25.75 8.51 6.29
N ALA A 170 -26.21 9.31 7.25
CA ALA A 170 -27.63 9.61 7.47
C ALA A 170 -28.53 8.35 7.60
N GLU A 171 -27.99 7.22 8.09
CA GLU A 171 -28.76 6.00 8.35
C GLU A 171 -29.90 6.28 9.35
N HIS A 172 -31.15 5.98 8.99
CA HIS A 172 -32.28 6.24 9.89
C HIS A 172 -32.11 5.51 11.23
N GLY A 173 -32.11 6.27 12.34
CA GLY A 173 -32.09 5.72 13.69
C GLY A 173 -30.72 5.35 14.26
N TRP A 174 -29.61 5.66 13.58
CA TRP A 174 -28.25 5.35 14.06
C TRP A 174 -27.97 5.89 15.48
N TRP A 175 -28.57 7.02 15.85
CA TRP A 175 -28.41 7.60 17.18
C TRP A 175 -29.02 6.74 18.30
N LYS A 176 -29.96 5.85 17.99
CA LYS A 176 -30.58 4.90 18.93
C LYS A 176 -29.74 3.64 19.12
N ASP A 177 -29.00 3.24 18.10
CA ASP A 177 -28.12 2.06 18.09
C ASP A 177 -26.73 2.41 17.54
N ARG A 178 -25.99 3.18 18.34
CA ARG A 178 -24.65 3.65 17.96
C ARG A 178 -23.65 2.50 17.83
N ALA A 179 -23.75 1.49 18.70
CA ALA A 179 -22.88 0.32 18.68
C ALA A 179 -23.11 -0.54 17.44
N GLY A 180 -24.37 -0.80 17.08
CA GLY A 180 -24.69 -1.52 15.85
C GLY A 180 -24.24 -0.78 14.59
N ALA A 181 -24.38 0.55 14.55
CA ALA A 181 -23.87 1.36 13.44
C ALA A 181 -22.34 1.30 13.32
N ALA A 182 -21.61 1.36 14.44
CA ALA A 182 -20.16 1.22 14.47
C ALA A 182 -19.71 -0.16 13.96
N ASN A 183 -20.34 -1.24 14.44
CA ASN A 183 -20.01 -2.61 14.02
C ASN A 183 -20.27 -2.82 12.52
N ARG A 184 -21.33 -2.23 11.96
CA ARG A 184 -21.58 -2.29 10.50
C ARG A 184 -20.46 -1.61 9.72
N LEU A 185 -20.10 -0.38 10.08
CA LEU A 185 -19.02 0.33 9.40
C LEU A 185 -17.67 -0.40 9.53
N LEU A 186 -17.34 -0.95 10.70
CA LEU A 186 -16.13 -1.76 10.90
C LEU A 186 -16.11 -3.00 10.00
N ASN A 187 -17.24 -3.70 9.88
CA ASN A 187 -17.37 -4.87 9.00
C ASN A 187 -17.21 -4.53 7.51
N GLU A 188 -17.48 -3.29 7.10
CA GLU A 188 -17.23 -2.81 5.74
C GLU A 188 -15.78 -2.34 5.55
N LEU A 189 -15.13 -1.81 6.59
CA LEU A 189 -13.72 -1.41 6.56
C LEU A 189 -12.75 -2.60 6.44
N ILE A 190 -13.09 -3.75 7.06
CA ILE A 190 -12.26 -4.96 7.01
C ILE A 190 -11.98 -5.42 5.56
N PRO A 191 -13.00 -5.67 4.70
CA PRO A 191 -12.75 -6.03 3.31
C PRO A 191 -12.10 -4.89 2.51
N LEU A 192 -12.37 -3.62 2.86
CA LEU A 192 -11.72 -2.48 2.22
C LEU A 192 -10.19 -2.48 2.44
N CYS A 193 -9.71 -2.90 3.62
CA CYS A 193 -8.27 -3.04 3.88
C CYS A 193 -7.61 -4.03 2.90
N GLY A 194 -8.31 -5.12 2.53
CA GLY A 194 -7.82 -6.11 1.57
C GLY A 194 -7.98 -5.71 0.10
N GLN A 195 -8.98 -4.89 -0.23
CA GLN A 195 -9.22 -4.39 -1.59
C GLN A 195 -8.35 -3.17 -1.93
N GLY A 196 -7.94 -2.42 -0.90
CA GLY A 196 -7.21 -1.17 -1.01
C GLY A 196 -8.11 0.01 -1.39
N LEU A 197 -7.62 1.21 -1.08
CA LEU A 197 -8.23 2.47 -1.45
C LEU A 197 -7.82 2.86 -2.88
N GLY A 198 -8.75 3.44 -3.63
CA GLY A 198 -8.49 4.00 -4.96
C GLY A 198 -7.98 5.44 -4.90
N GLU A 199 -8.77 6.34 -5.48
CA GLU A 199 -8.44 7.76 -5.57
C GLU A 199 -8.22 8.37 -4.17
N MET A 200 -6.99 8.80 -3.92
CA MET A 200 -6.59 9.46 -2.67
C MET A 200 -6.72 10.98 -2.78
N PRO A 201 -6.91 11.69 -1.65
CA PRO A 201 -6.93 13.15 -1.64
C PRO A 201 -5.62 13.78 -2.11
N GLU A 202 -5.68 15.04 -2.51
CA GLU A 202 -4.50 15.84 -2.86
C GLU A 202 -3.46 15.82 -1.73
N GLY A 203 -2.18 15.72 -2.11
CA GLY A 203 -1.05 15.59 -1.18
C GLY A 203 -0.61 14.15 -0.93
N VAL A 204 -1.45 13.15 -1.26
CA VAL A 204 -1.03 11.74 -1.28
C VAL A 204 -0.52 11.38 -2.69
N PRO A 205 0.65 10.75 -2.83
CA PRO A 205 1.14 10.31 -4.14
C PRO A 205 0.15 9.40 -4.86
N ALA A 206 0.02 9.59 -6.17
CA ALA A 206 -0.93 8.83 -6.98
C ALA A 206 -0.42 7.39 -7.22
N LEU A 207 -1.16 6.43 -6.68
CA LEU A 207 -1.03 5.00 -6.99
C LEU A 207 -2.36 4.49 -7.54
N THR A 208 -2.34 3.33 -8.20
CA THR A 208 -3.57 2.66 -8.65
C THR A 208 -4.38 2.17 -7.45
N ARG A 209 -3.70 1.65 -6.43
CA ARG A 209 -4.29 1.30 -5.13
C ARG A 209 -3.33 1.62 -3.99
N TRP A 210 -3.90 2.02 -2.86
CA TRP A 210 -3.21 2.13 -1.57
C TRP A 210 -3.75 1.11 -0.59
N PHE A 211 -2.89 0.51 0.22
CA PHE A 211 -3.24 -0.42 1.29
C PHE A 211 -2.75 0.16 2.63
N PRO A 212 -3.35 1.28 3.08
CA PRO A 212 -2.87 1.99 4.26
C PRO A 212 -3.20 1.23 5.54
N ARG A 213 -2.46 1.56 6.60
CA ARG A 213 -2.91 1.25 7.96
C ARG A 213 -4.09 2.16 8.30
N MET A 214 -5.14 1.62 8.90
CA MET A 214 -6.34 2.34 9.28
C MET A 214 -6.51 2.35 10.79
N VAL A 215 -6.81 3.50 11.37
CA VAL A 215 -7.11 3.68 12.79
C VAL A 215 -8.53 4.20 12.94
N ALA A 216 -9.44 3.34 13.37
CA ALA A 216 -10.84 3.67 13.62
C ALA A 216 -11.04 4.14 15.07
N VAL A 217 -11.32 5.43 15.26
CA VAL A 217 -11.55 5.99 16.59
C VAL A 217 -13.05 5.97 16.94
N LEU A 218 -13.39 5.24 17.99
CA LEU A 218 -14.73 5.16 18.56
C LEU A 218 -14.82 5.96 19.86
N GLU A 219 -15.96 6.60 20.09
CA GLU A 219 -16.24 7.33 21.34
C GLU A 219 -17.60 6.95 21.95
N GLY A 220 -17.76 7.25 23.25
CA GLY A 220 -19.03 7.16 23.96
C GLY A 220 -19.67 5.77 23.95
N ALA A 221 -21.00 5.69 23.82
CA ALA A 221 -21.73 4.41 23.89
C ALA A 221 -21.36 3.40 22.79
N ALA A 222 -20.74 3.84 21.67
CA ALA A 222 -20.24 2.93 20.64
C ALA A 222 -18.99 2.15 21.10
N ALA A 223 -18.17 2.75 21.97
CA ALA A 223 -16.95 2.15 22.49
C ALA A 223 -17.18 0.97 23.44
N GLY A 224 -18.29 0.97 24.20
CA GLY A 224 -18.56 -0.07 25.21
C GLY A 224 -19.14 -1.38 24.67
N ALA A 225 -19.50 -1.44 23.39
CA ALA A 225 -20.22 -2.57 22.79
C ALA A 225 -19.74 -2.94 21.38
N ALA A 226 -18.74 -2.24 20.84
CA ALA A 226 -18.09 -2.67 19.61
C ALA A 226 -17.15 -3.84 19.92
N ASP A 227 -17.47 -5.00 19.35
CA ASP A 227 -16.59 -6.18 19.32
C ASP A 227 -16.21 -6.39 17.85
N PRO A 228 -15.13 -5.75 17.37
CA PRO A 228 -14.79 -5.70 15.95
C PRO A 228 -14.44 -7.08 15.34
N GLY A 229 -14.47 -8.17 16.11
CA GLY A 229 -13.90 -9.44 15.70
C GLY A 229 -12.38 -9.34 15.55
N PRO A 230 -11.72 -10.27 14.83
CA PRO A 230 -10.28 -10.18 14.61
C PRO A 230 -9.99 -8.98 13.72
N VAL A 231 -9.55 -7.90 14.35
CA VAL A 231 -8.91 -6.78 13.70
C VAL A 231 -7.74 -7.32 12.88
N THR A 232 -7.77 -7.15 11.55
CA THR A 232 -6.64 -7.49 10.69
C THR A 232 -5.46 -6.58 11.03
N GLY A 233 -4.22 -7.01 10.79
CA GLY A 233 -3.03 -6.21 11.17
C GLY A 233 -3.00 -4.77 10.63
N ASP A 234 -3.82 -4.45 9.63
CA ASP A 234 -3.90 -3.15 8.97
C ASP A 234 -5.09 -2.28 9.40
N LEU A 235 -6.03 -2.80 10.20
CA LEU A 235 -7.04 -1.99 10.88
C LEU A 235 -6.66 -1.93 12.37
N THR A 236 -6.99 -0.85 13.07
CA THR A 236 -6.82 -0.76 14.52
C THR A 236 -7.98 0.03 15.07
N VAL A 237 -8.65 -0.50 16.10
CA VAL A 237 -9.78 0.19 16.74
C VAL A 237 -9.29 0.84 18.03
N VAL A 238 -9.43 2.15 18.11
CA VAL A 238 -9.11 2.95 19.30
C VAL A 238 -10.40 3.36 19.97
N VAL A 239 -10.56 2.96 21.22
CA VAL A 239 -11.68 3.38 22.07
C VAL A 239 -11.25 4.59 22.89
N ALA A 240 -11.84 5.75 22.59
CA ALA A 240 -11.59 6.98 23.32
C ALA A 240 -12.15 6.88 24.75
N GLY A 241 -11.29 7.02 25.76
CA GLY A 241 -11.70 7.11 27.17
C GLY A 241 -12.39 8.44 27.54
N GLY A 242 -12.38 9.41 26.63
CA GLY A 242 -12.95 10.74 26.77
C GLY A 242 -13.46 11.27 25.42
N SER A 243 -12.96 12.43 24.98
CA SER A 243 -13.30 13.01 23.69
C SER A 243 -12.71 12.19 22.52
N GLY A 244 -13.51 11.89 21.50
CA GLY A 244 -13.01 11.28 20.26
C GLY A 244 -12.00 12.17 19.53
N ASP A 245 -12.24 13.49 19.49
CA ASP A 245 -11.31 14.46 18.89
C ASP A 245 -9.92 14.41 19.51
N ASP A 246 -9.86 14.32 20.85
CA ASP A 246 -8.57 14.23 21.55
C ASP A 246 -7.88 12.91 21.24
N ALA A 247 -8.61 11.79 21.19
CA ALA A 247 -8.05 10.50 20.79
C ALA A 247 -7.56 10.49 19.34
N ILE A 248 -8.23 11.19 18.42
CA ILE A 248 -7.77 11.36 17.03
C ILE A 248 -6.49 12.19 16.99
N VAL A 249 -6.42 13.29 17.76
CA VAL A 249 -5.21 14.11 17.84
C VAL A 249 -4.02 13.33 18.39
N GLU A 250 -4.22 12.52 19.44
CA GLU A 250 -3.16 11.64 19.94
C GLU A 250 -2.78 10.57 18.91
N ALA A 251 -3.75 9.95 18.22
CA ALA A 251 -3.46 9.00 17.15
C ALA A 251 -2.62 9.63 16.02
N VAL A 252 -2.85 10.89 15.65
CA VAL A 252 -2.02 11.63 14.69
C VAL A 252 -0.60 11.87 15.23
N ARG A 253 -0.44 12.14 16.52
CA ARG A 253 0.89 12.32 17.15
C ARG A 253 1.70 11.04 17.26
N ASP A 254 1.02 9.91 17.38
CA ASP A 254 1.65 8.58 17.45
C ASP A 254 2.14 8.07 16.09
N VAL A 255 1.67 8.67 14.99
CA VAL A 255 2.19 8.37 13.64
C VAL A 255 3.62 8.89 13.51
N ARG A 256 4.47 8.11 12.84
CA ARG A 256 5.87 8.49 12.67
C ARG A 256 5.96 9.75 11.78
N PRO A 257 6.86 10.71 12.07
CA PRO A 257 6.91 11.98 11.34
C PRO A 257 7.14 11.87 9.81
N TRP A 258 7.67 10.75 9.35
CA TRP A 258 7.95 10.47 7.93
C TRP A 258 6.83 9.72 7.21
N GLU A 259 5.76 9.33 7.93
CA GLU A 259 4.56 8.73 7.37
C GLU A 259 3.54 9.80 7.01
N THR A 260 2.74 9.53 5.98
CA THR A 260 1.66 10.43 5.59
C THR A 260 0.41 10.11 6.40
N THR A 261 -0.06 11.06 7.21
CA THR A 261 -1.32 10.89 7.96
C THR A 261 -2.48 11.55 7.23
N LEU A 262 -3.57 10.82 7.03
CA LEU A 262 -4.84 11.31 6.49
C LEU A 262 -5.95 11.14 7.53
N VAL A 263 -6.55 12.25 7.98
CA VAL A 263 -7.68 12.22 8.91
C VAL A 263 -9.00 12.39 8.15
N VAL A 264 -9.95 11.48 8.36
CA VAL A 264 -11.28 11.54 7.78
C VAL A 264 -12.27 12.06 8.82
N THR A 265 -12.69 13.32 8.71
CA THR A 265 -13.63 13.95 9.64
C THR A 265 -14.44 15.08 8.96
N ALA A 266 -15.64 15.36 9.47
CA ALA A 266 -16.43 16.52 9.08
C ALA A 266 -16.29 17.71 10.04
N ASP A 267 -15.69 17.51 11.22
CA ASP A 267 -15.55 18.52 12.26
C ASP A 267 -14.51 19.58 11.90
N ARG A 268 -14.90 20.86 11.90
CA ARG A 268 -14.00 21.95 11.50
C ARG A 268 -12.90 22.23 12.51
N GLY A 269 -13.20 22.14 13.80
CA GLY A 269 -12.22 22.38 14.86
C GLY A 269 -11.17 21.28 14.89
N LEU A 270 -11.60 20.02 14.75
CA LEU A 270 -10.68 18.89 14.65
C LEU A 270 -9.77 19.00 13.42
N ARG A 271 -10.32 19.40 12.27
CA ARG A 271 -9.52 19.64 11.04
C ARG A 271 -8.39 20.63 11.28
N GLU A 272 -8.67 21.76 11.91
CA GLU A 272 -7.65 22.76 12.24
C GLU A 272 -6.56 22.17 13.14
N ARG A 273 -6.95 21.41 14.17
CA ARG A 273 -6.04 20.78 15.13
C ARG A 273 -5.10 19.77 14.48
N VAL A 274 -5.62 18.87 13.63
CA VAL A 274 -4.79 17.82 13.00
C VAL A 274 -3.96 18.36 11.84
N THR A 275 -4.45 19.38 11.12
CA THR A 275 -3.66 20.06 10.08
C THR A 275 -2.46 20.78 10.69
N ALA A 276 -2.60 21.36 11.89
CA ALA A 276 -1.48 21.96 12.62
C ALA A 276 -0.39 20.95 13.01
N LEU A 277 -0.70 19.65 13.01
CA LEU A 277 0.25 18.54 13.19
C LEU A 277 0.81 18.00 11.87
N GLY A 278 0.42 18.56 10.73
CA GLY A 278 0.87 18.13 9.40
C GLY A 278 0.00 17.05 8.75
N ALA A 279 -1.12 16.67 9.34
CA ALA A 279 -2.02 15.69 8.73
C ALA A 279 -2.80 16.28 7.56
N LEU A 280 -2.99 15.47 6.51
CA LEU A 280 -3.97 15.72 5.46
C LEU A 280 -5.38 15.45 6.01
N VAL A 281 -6.38 16.04 5.36
CA VAL A 281 -7.78 15.93 5.78
C VAL A 281 -8.67 15.56 4.59
N ALA A 282 -9.54 14.58 4.79
CA ALA A 282 -10.67 14.29 3.92
C ALA A 282 -12.01 14.38 4.67
N GLY A 283 -13.09 14.65 3.94
CA GLY A 283 -14.44 14.55 4.48
C GLY A 283 -14.96 13.11 4.44
N PRO A 284 -15.96 12.74 5.27
CA PRO A 284 -16.53 11.38 5.29
C PRO A 284 -16.97 10.85 3.92
N ARG A 285 -17.47 11.73 3.03
CA ARG A 285 -17.90 11.36 1.68
C ARG A 285 -16.80 10.65 0.88
N TRP A 286 -15.54 11.04 1.07
CA TRP A 286 -14.42 10.40 0.38
C TRP A 286 -14.32 8.93 0.76
N LEU A 287 -14.33 8.59 2.04
CA LEU A 287 -14.29 7.20 2.50
C LEU A 287 -15.54 6.43 2.06
N LEU A 288 -16.73 7.04 2.16
CA LEU A 288 -17.99 6.41 1.77
C LEU A 288 -18.07 6.08 0.27
N GLN A 289 -17.24 6.69 -0.58
CA GLN A 289 -17.13 6.34 -2.00
C GLN A 289 -16.20 5.16 -2.27
N GLN A 290 -15.45 4.72 -1.25
CA GLN A 290 -14.54 3.57 -1.31
C GLN A 290 -15.19 2.28 -0.79
N LEU A 291 -16.27 2.39 -0.01
CA LEU A 291 -17.04 1.29 0.58
C LEU A 291 -18.17 0.85 -0.35
#